data_AF-A0A9P5MLM1-F1
#
_entry.id   AF-A0A9P5MLM1-F1
#
_cell.length_a   1.000
_cell.length_b   1.000
_cell.length_c   1.000
_cell.angle_alpha   90.00
_cell.angle_beta   90.00
_cell.angle_gamma   90.00
#
_symmetry.space_group_name_H-M   'P 1'
#
loop_
_entity.id
_entity.type
_entity.pdbx_description
1 polymer ?
#
loop_
_entity_poly.entity_id
_entity_poly.type
_entity_poly.pdbx_seq_one_letter_code
_entity_poly.pdbx_strand_id
1 'polypeptide(L)'
;MPADSKSPASNTAVPLGLNGYPGHLTPSELSALEKFRGLITDAKLYTPSSGTSRASHSETTLCRFLRARRFDPEKALKQFSDYEAWRKQHNVDELYRTFPVEEMELAKKYYPTWTGRRDRRGLPVYVYWLGSLDSKIQKELNAVSMERRYQRIVSLYEYMFHGIFNLSAALAPTTVPSSLPPDAPRPRTRDELCSGSTIIDLSSVSLMQLWGVKSHLQQSSTLGTAYYPETLDSILIVNSPSFFPTVWGWIQGWFDANTRNKIRILGNPEKDAKTREVLKSFISEENLPKAYGGTLEWKVGDPPNFDEEAKKWLKEVMGLEGEVPLRGPVFIDPYAKPGDSKRLSEVDSGVGLEPSAPAPATDSEQPKSAAETLLPATPAPQAATA
;
A
#
# COMPACT_ATOMS: atom_id res chain seq x y z
N MET A 1 34.42 -12.64 -24.89
CA MET A 1 34.04 -11.95 -23.64
C MET A 1 32.58 -12.25 -23.40
N PRO A 2 32.18 -12.91 -22.29
CA PRO A 2 30.78 -13.17 -22.05
C PRO A 2 30.09 -11.88 -21.63
N ALA A 3 28.88 -11.68 -22.15
CA ALA A 3 28.05 -10.50 -21.92
C ALA A 3 27.72 -10.35 -20.43
N ASP A 4 27.97 -9.15 -19.90
CA ASP A 4 27.53 -8.73 -18.57
C ASP A 4 26.01 -8.88 -18.43
N SER A 5 25.58 -9.92 -17.72
CA SER A 5 24.23 -10.01 -17.18
C SER A 5 24.10 -8.93 -16.12
N LYS A 6 23.53 -7.77 -16.48
CA LYS A 6 23.20 -6.69 -15.53
C LYS A 6 22.32 -7.26 -14.41
N SER A 7 22.91 -7.37 -13.22
CA SER A 7 22.20 -7.75 -11.99
C SER A 7 21.06 -6.74 -11.73
N PRO A 8 19.80 -7.17 -11.54
CA PRO A 8 18.64 -6.28 -11.66
C PRO A 8 18.22 -5.55 -10.36
N ALA A 9 19.03 -5.58 -9.28
CA ALA A 9 18.70 -4.91 -8.03
C ALA A 9 19.95 -4.32 -7.38
N SER A 10 19.88 -3.06 -6.93
CA SER A 10 20.96 -2.45 -6.14
C SER A 10 21.07 -3.18 -4.81
N ASN A 11 22.26 -3.62 -4.41
CA ASN A 11 22.50 -4.16 -3.06
C ASN A 11 22.86 -3.05 -2.04
N THR A 12 22.63 -1.78 -2.38
CA THR A 12 22.94 -0.67 -1.48
C THR A 12 21.94 -0.58 -0.33
N ALA A 13 22.45 -0.38 0.87
CA ALA A 13 21.72 -0.28 2.13
C ALA A 13 20.99 1.06 2.34
N VAL A 14 21.00 1.95 1.33
CA VAL A 14 20.52 3.33 1.50
C VAL A 14 19.02 3.42 1.16
N PRO A 15 18.19 3.86 2.11
CA PRO A 15 16.79 4.14 1.85
C PRO A 15 16.60 5.25 0.82
N LEU A 16 15.50 5.21 0.07
CA LEU A 16 15.21 6.23 -0.94
C LEU A 16 15.00 7.61 -0.31
N GLY A 17 15.47 8.65 -1.00
CA GLY A 17 15.33 10.04 -0.58
C GLY A 17 13.90 10.58 -0.65
N LEU A 18 13.74 11.84 -0.27
CA LEU A 18 12.46 12.55 -0.20
C LEU A 18 12.13 13.37 -1.46
N ASN A 19 12.89 13.22 -2.54
CA ASN A 19 12.65 13.97 -3.78
C ASN A 19 11.22 13.74 -4.28
N GLY A 20 10.51 14.83 -4.60
CA GLY A 20 9.13 14.77 -5.05
C GLY A 20 8.09 14.49 -3.94
N TYR A 21 8.47 14.58 -2.66
CA TYR A 21 7.53 14.59 -1.53
C TYR A 21 7.17 16.03 -1.12
N PRO A 22 6.01 16.24 -0.46
CA PRO A 22 5.66 17.53 0.14
C PRO A 22 6.81 18.12 0.95
N GLY A 23 7.11 19.41 0.75
CA GLY A 23 8.23 20.09 1.42
C GLY A 23 9.63 19.83 0.83
N HIS A 24 9.75 18.93 -0.16
CA HIS A 24 11.02 18.59 -0.83
C HIS A 24 10.92 18.71 -2.36
N LEU A 25 9.99 19.54 -2.83
CA LEU A 25 9.80 19.81 -4.26
C LEU A 25 10.83 20.83 -4.74
N THR A 26 11.48 20.53 -5.84
CA THR A 26 12.23 21.53 -6.63
C THR A 26 11.29 22.62 -7.16
N PRO A 27 11.79 23.81 -7.56
CA PRO A 27 10.96 24.85 -8.15
C PRO A 27 10.14 24.36 -9.37
N SER A 28 10.71 23.50 -10.20
CA SER A 28 10.01 22.90 -11.33
C SER A 28 8.90 21.94 -10.90
N GLU A 29 9.13 21.13 -9.87
CA GLU A 29 8.13 20.20 -9.33
C GLU A 29 6.99 20.95 -8.62
N LEU A 30 7.30 22.07 -7.95
CA LEU A 30 6.28 22.94 -7.35
C LEU A 30 5.38 23.56 -8.43
N SER A 31 5.98 24.08 -9.50
CA SER A 31 5.22 24.59 -10.66
C SER A 31 4.35 23.50 -11.31
N ALA A 32 4.87 22.26 -11.41
CA ALA A 32 4.10 21.12 -11.89
C ALA A 32 2.92 20.77 -10.96
N LEU A 33 3.12 20.85 -9.63
CA LEU A 33 2.06 20.65 -8.64
C LEU A 33 0.98 21.73 -8.74
N GLU A 34 1.36 23.00 -8.89
CA GLU A 34 0.41 24.11 -9.08
C GLU A 34 -0.40 23.94 -10.37
N LYS A 35 0.27 23.63 -11.49
CA LYS A 35 -0.41 23.33 -12.76
C LYS A 35 -1.38 22.15 -12.60
N PHE A 36 -0.93 21.06 -11.96
CA PHE A 36 -1.76 19.89 -11.74
C PHE A 36 -2.99 20.22 -10.90
N ARG A 37 -2.85 20.99 -9.81
CA ARG A 37 -3.96 21.48 -8.98
C ARG A 37 -4.98 22.27 -9.80
N GLY A 38 -4.51 23.17 -10.68
CA GLY A 38 -5.39 23.89 -11.61
C GLY A 38 -6.20 22.95 -12.48
N LEU A 39 -5.52 22.02 -13.17
CA LEU A 39 -6.15 21.04 -14.06
C LEU A 39 -7.24 20.20 -13.38
N ILE A 40 -6.96 19.66 -12.18
CA ILE A 40 -7.94 18.83 -11.45
C ILE A 40 -9.09 19.67 -10.84
N THR A 41 -8.84 20.95 -10.53
CA THR A 41 -9.90 21.88 -10.08
C THR A 41 -10.85 22.19 -11.24
N ASP A 42 -10.31 22.51 -12.42
CA ASP A 42 -11.09 22.78 -13.64
C ASP A 42 -11.92 21.56 -14.06
N ALA A 43 -11.34 20.35 -13.90
CA ALA A 43 -12.03 19.08 -14.12
C ALA A 43 -13.06 18.72 -13.03
N LYS A 44 -13.21 19.54 -11.97
CA LYS A 44 -14.09 19.31 -10.81
C LYS A 44 -13.77 18.01 -10.06
N LEU A 45 -12.50 17.62 -10.06
CA LEU A 45 -11.97 16.46 -9.34
C LEU A 45 -11.27 16.85 -8.04
N TYR A 46 -11.13 18.15 -7.76
CA TYR A 46 -10.48 18.66 -6.55
C TYR A 46 -11.18 19.91 -6.03
N THR A 47 -11.39 19.93 -4.72
CA THR A 47 -11.87 21.10 -3.99
C THR A 47 -10.74 21.60 -3.10
N PRO A 48 -10.22 22.83 -3.32
CA PRO A 48 -9.23 23.43 -2.44
C PRO A 48 -9.76 23.60 -1.02
N SER A 49 -8.85 23.68 -0.05
CA SER A 49 -9.22 24.05 1.33
C SER A 49 -9.84 25.44 1.36
N SER A 50 -10.89 25.62 2.16
CA SER A 50 -11.58 26.90 2.33
C SER A 50 -12.01 27.09 3.77
N GLY A 51 -11.59 28.18 4.41
CA GLY A 51 -11.86 28.45 5.82
C GLY A 51 -11.40 27.30 6.72
N THR A 52 -12.37 26.61 7.34
CA THR A 52 -12.14 25.44 8.21
C THR A 52 -12.19 24.09 7.48
N SER A 53 -12.58 24.07 6.19
CA SER A 53 -12.71 22.85 5.40
C SER A 53 -11.36 22.44 4.82
N ARG A 54 -11.00 21.16 4.98
CA ARG A 54 -9.81 20.57 4.35
C ARG A 54 -10.03 20.45 2.84
N ALA A 55 -8.93 20.44 2.09
CA ALA A 55 -9.00 20.09 0.67
C ALA A 55 -9.51 18.66 0.49
N SER A 56 -10.16 18.38 -0.65
CA SER A 56 -10.71 17.04 -0.92
C SER A 56 -9.62 15.96 -1.01
N HIS A 57 -8.39 16.34 -1.35
CA HIS A 57 -7.22 15.46 -1.30
C HIS A 57 -6.02 16.17 -0.69
N SER A 58 -5.19 15.41 0.03
CA SER A 58 -3.94 15.92 0.60
C SER A 58 -2.89 16.20 -0.49
N GLU A 59 -1.98 17.12 -0.22
CA GLU A 59 -0.81 17.34 -1.08
C GLU A 59 0.01 16.06 -1.28
N THR A 60 0.14 15.24 -0.23
CA THR A 60 0.76 13.92 -0.30
C THR A 60 0.12 13.04 -1.37
N THR A 61 -1.21 13.04 -1.49
CA THR A 61 -1.92 12.32 -2.55
C THR A 61 -1.60 12.89 -3.92
N LEU A 62 -1.65 14.20 -4.10
CA LEU A 62 -1.34 14.84 -5.39
C LEU A 62 0.10 14.53 -5.84
N CYS A 63 1.05 14.63 -4.92
CA CYS A 63 2.46 14.31 -5.17
C CYS A 63 2.68 12.83 -5.54
N ARG A 64 1.89 11.88 -5.03
CA ARG A 64 1.96 10.46 -5.46
C ARG A 64 1.64 10.31 -6.95
N PHE A 65 0.56 10.94 -7.42
CA PHE A 65 0.18 10.89 -8.84
C PHE A 65 1.21 11.60 -9.73
N LEU A 66 1.74 12.74 -9.29
CA LEU A 66 2.82 13.42 -10.00
C LEU A 66 4.09 12.56 -10.08
N ARG A 67 4.57 12.00 -8.96
CA ARG A 67 5.74 11.12 -8.96
C ARG A 67 5.57 9.92 -9.90
N ALA A 68 4.40 9.28 -9.87
CA ALA A 68 4.08 8.16 -10.76
C ALA A 68 4.09 8.51 -12.26
N ARG A 69 3.99 9.81 -12.58
CA ARG A 69 4.04 10.35 -13.94
C ARG A 69 5.22 11.28 -14.16
N ARG A 70 6.28 11.17 -13.34
CA ARG A 70 7.52 11.95 -13.44
C ARG A 70 7.28 13.46 -13.49
N PHE A 71 6.35 13.93 -12.65
CA PHE A 71 5.90 15.32 -12.56
C PHE A 71 5.37 15.91 -13.88
N ASP A 72 4.82 15.09 -14.77
CA ASP A 72 4.04 15.52 -15.93
C ASP A 72 2.57 15.77 -15.51
N PRO A 73 2.10 17.04 -15.45
CA PRO A 73 0.77 17.36 -14.92
C PRO A 73 -0.38 16.81 -15.77
N GLU A 74 -0.21 16.71 -17.09
CA GLU A 74 -1.26 16.22 -18.00
C GLU A 74 -1.42 14.69 -17.86
N LYS A 75 -0.29 13.97 -17.78
CA LYS A 75 -0.33 12.53 -17.54
C LYS A 75 -0.83 12.20 -16.12
N ALA A 76 -0.49 13.03 -15.14
CA ALA A 76 -1.02 12.92 -13.78
C ALA A 76 -2.54 13.18 -13.75
N LEU A 77 -3.03 14.21 -14.46
CA LEU A 77 -4.46 14.48 -14.65
C LEU A 77 -5.19 13.26 -15.22
N LYS A 78 -4.64 12.64 -16.27
CA LYS A 78 -5.25 11.45 -16.85
C LYS A 78 -5.39 10.33 -15.81
N GLN A 79 -4.29 9.98 -15.13
CA GLN A 79 -4.32 8.90 -14.13
C GLN A 79 -5.26 9.22 -12.96
N PHE A 80 -5.26 10.47 -12.49
CA PHE A 80 -6.13 10.92 -11.41
C PHE A 80 -7.61 10.88 -11.80
N SER A 81 -7.93 11.27 -13.05
CA SER A 81 -9.28 11.18 -13.59
C SER A 81 -9.75 9.73 -13.71
N ASP A 82 -8.88 8.84 -14.20
CA ASP A 82 -9.17 7.40 -14.27
C ASP A 82 -9.42 6.82 -12.86
N TYR A 83 -8.65 7.28 -11.86
CA TYR A 83 -8.81 6.90 -10.45
C TYR A 83 -10.14 7.37 -9.86
N GLU A 84 -10.51 8.64 -10.02
CA GLU A 84 -11.77 9.18 -9.51
C GLU A 84 -12.98 8.54 -10.18
N ALA A 85 -12.91 8.29 -11.49
CA ALA A 85 -13.96 7.57 -12.21
C ALA A 85 -14.09 6.12 -11.70
N TRP A 86 -12.96 5.44 -11.50
CA TRP A 86 -12.91 4.09 -10.97
C TRP A 86 -13.50 4.00 -9.55
N ARG A 87 -13.14 4.94 -8.65
CA ARG A 87 -13.71 4.98 -7.29
C ARG A 87 -15.23 5.05 -7.30
N LYS A 88 -15.78 5.92 -8.16
CA LYS A 88 -17.23 6.08 -8.34
C LYS A 88 -17.87 4.84 -8.93
N GLN A 89 -17.29 4.29 -9.99
CA GLN A 89 -17.80 3.10 -10.68
C GLN A 89 -17.90 1.89 -9.74
N HIS A 90 -16.91 1.71 -8.87
CA HIS A 90 -16.86 0.57 -7.94
C HIS A 90 -17.42 0.89 -6.55
N ASN A 91 -17.97 2.11 -6.36
CA ASN A 91 -18.47 2.61 -5.09
C ASN A 91 -17.51 2.34 -3.92
N VAL A 92 -16.22 2.66 -4.12
CA VAL A 92 -15.11 2.23 -3.25
C VAL A 92 -15.30 2.66 -1.81
N ASP A 93 -15.79 3.89 -1.59
CA ASP A 93 -16.00 4.44 -0.26
C ASP A 93 -17.03 3.63 0.54
N GLU A 94 -18.16 3.29 -0.08
CA GLU A 94 -19.22 2.51 0.57
C GLU A 94 -18.86 1.03 0.68
N LEU A 95 -18.21 0.48 -0.35
CA LEU A 95 -17.67 -0.87 -0.33
C LEU A 95 -16.75 -1.06 0.88
N TYR A 96 -15.85 -0.11 1.13
CA TYR A 96 -14.95 -0.18 2.26
C TYR A 96 -15.69 -0.01 3.58
N ARG A 97 -16.55 1.02 3.71
CA ARG A 97 -17.31 1.31 4.94
C ARG A 97 -18.15 0.12 5.42
N THR A 98 -18.76 -0.61 4.49
CA THR A 98 -19.68 -1.72 4.78
C THR A 98 -19.04 -3.10 4.63
N PHE A 99 -17.73 -3.17 4.39
CA PHE A 99 -17.08 -4.45 4.13
C PHE A 99 -17.19 -5.39 5.35
N PRO A 100 -17.64 -6.65 5.19
CA PRO A 100 -17.81 -7.55 6.32
C PRO A 100 -16.50 -7.80 7.07
N VAL A 101 -16.51 -7.58 8.38
CA VAL A 101 -15.33 -7.67 9.26
C VAL A 101 -14.64 -9.02 9.10
N GLU A 102 -15.38 -10.12 9.25
CA GLU A 102 -14.81 -11.47 9.20
C GLU A 102 -14.25 -11.82 7.82
N GLU A 103 -14.84 -11.30 6.75
CA GLU A 103 -14.31 -11.48 5.39
C GLU A 103 -13.02 -10.69 5.19
N MET A 104 -12.92 -9.47 5.73
CA MET A 104 -11.67 -8.71 5.68
C MET A 104 -10.55 -9.42 6.44
N GLU A 105 -10.83 -9.94 7.64
CA GLU A 105 -9.84 -10.67 8.43
C GLU A 105 -9.39 -11.96 7.75
N LEU A 106 -10.28 -12.63 7.02
CA LEU A 106 -9.93 -13.76 6.18
C LEU A 106 -9.07 -13.32 4.98
N ALA A 107 -9.44 -12.24 4.30
CA ALA A 107 -8.72 -11.70 3.16
C ALA A 107 -7.29 -11.26 3.52
N LYS A 108 -7.08 -10.67 4.71
CA LYS A 108 -5.73 -10.26 5.19
C LYS A 108 -4.70 -11.40 5.15
N LYS A 109 -5.12 -12.66 5.24
CA LYS A 109 -4.23 -13.84 5.19
C LYS A 109 -3.56 -14.06 3.82
N TYR A 110 -4.10 -13.48 2.74
CA TYR A 110 -3.56 -13.61 1.39
C TYR A 110 -2.52 -12.55 1.02
N TYR A 111 -2.47 -11.46 1.79
CA TYR A 111 -1.74 -10.25 1.42
C TYR A 111 -0.64 -9.95 2.44
N PRO A 112 0.27 -9.01 2.12
CA PRO A 112 1.23 -8.52 3.10
C PRO A 112 0.53 -8.13 4.40
N THR A 113 0.98 -8.69 5.52
CA THR A 113 0.42 -8.42 6.84
C THR A 113 1.28 -7.39 7.55
N TRP A 114 0.66 -6.36 8.10
CA TRP A 114 1.36 -5.37 8.92
C TRP A 114 1.73 -5.95 10.28
N THR A 115 2.97 -5.75 10.71
CA THR A 115 3.47 -6.29 11.99
C THR A 115 2.98 -5.49 13.21
N GLY A 116 2.35 -4.32 13.01
CA GLY A 116 2.09 -3.34 14.07
C GLY A 116 3.25 -2.37 14.32
N ARG A 117 4.41 -2.63 13.72
CA ARG A 117 5.63 -1.83 13.86
C ARG A 117 5.93 -0.98 12.64
N ARG A 118 6.94 -0.11 12.79
CA ARG A 118 7.44 0.81 11.77
C ARG A 118 8.94 0.63 11.58
N ASP A 119 9.43 1.03 10.42
CA ASP A 119 10.85 1.08 10.09
C ASP A 119 11.51 2.30 10.76
N ARG A 120 12.83 2.45 10.61
CA ARG A 120 13.56 3.57 11.23
C ARG A 120 13.10 4.96 10.78
N ARG A 121 12.35 5.04 9.68
CA ARG A 121 11.81 6.30 9.14
C ARG A 121 10.35 6.50 9.52
N GLY A 122 9.74 5.58 10.27
CA GLY A 122 8.33 5.64 10.66
C GLY A 122 7.36 4.99 9.66
N LEU A 123 7.85 4.35 8.58
CA LEU A 123 6.99 3.67 7.61
C LEU A 123 6.52 2.32 8.18
N PRO A 124 5.25 1.93 8.04
CA PRO A 124 4.77 0.64 8.52
C PRO A 124 5.53 -0.53 7.88
N VAL A 125 5.82 -1.55 8.70
CA VAL A 125 6.54 -2.76 8.28
C VAL A 125 5.55 -3.88 7.98
N TYR A 126 5.54 -4.32 6.73
CA TYR A 126 4.75 -5.46 6.27
C TYR A 126 5.63 -6.69 6.08
N VAL A 127 5.04 -7.86 6.30
CA VAL A 127 5.62 -9.15 5.95
C VAL A 127 4.65 -9.87 5.02
N TYR A 128 5.16 -10.32 3.87
CA TYR A 128 4.44 -11.21 2.97
C TYR A 128 5.18 -12.53 2.82
N TRP A 129 4.77 -13.52 3.60
CA TRP A 129 5.32 -14.87 3.50
C TRP A 129 4.55 -15.68 2.45
N LEU A 130 5.13 -15.86 1.26
CA LEU A 130 4.44 -16.56 0.18
C LEU A 130 4.24 -18.05 0.46
N GLY A 131 5.04 -18.64 1.35
CA GLY A 131 4.84 -20.00 1.84
C GLY A 131 3.51 -20.18 2.58
N SER A 132 2.91 -19.11 3.15
CA SER A 132 1.61 -19.18 3.83
C SER A 132 0.43 -19.36 2.88
N LEU A 133 0.63 -19.16 1.57
CA LEU A 133 -0.41 -19.31 0.54
C LEU A 133 -0.62 -20.79 0.19
N ASP A 134 -0.85 -21.62 1.20
CA ASP A 134 -1.01 -23.06 1.09
C ASP A 134 -2.27 -23.46 0.31
N SER A 135 -2.52 -24.76 0.17
CA SER A 135 -3.68 -25.26 -0.58
C SER A 135 -5.01 -24.87 0.05
N LYS A 136 -5.08 -24.70 1.38
CA LYS A 136 -6.30 -24.30 2.09
C LYS A 136 -6.63 -22.85 1.78
N ILE A 137 -5.63 -21.98 1.85
CA ILE A 137 -5.71 -20.58 1.48
C ILE A 137 -6.07 -20.49 -0.02
N GLN A 138 -5.35 -21.15 -0.93
CA GLN A 138 -5.74 -21.11 -2.35
C GLN A 138 -7.17 -21.61 -2.63
N LYS A 139 -7.64 -22.64 -1.92
CA LYS A 139 -9.01 -23.15 -2.06
C LYS A 139 -10.07 -22.12 -1.67
N GLU A 140 -9.88 -21.40 -0.57
CA GLU A 140 -10.81 -20.34 -0.17
C GLU A 140 -10.83 -19.19 -1.17
N LEU A 141 -9.67 -18.76 -1.66
CA LEU A 141 -9.60 -17.69 -2.67
C LEU A 141 -10.32 -18.09 -3.96
N ASN A 142 -10.15 -19.33 -4.39
CA ASN A 142 -10.77 -19.86 -5.60
C ASN A 142 -12.28 -20.11 -5.44
N ALA A 143 -12.78 -20.26 -4.21
CA ALA A 143 -14.21 -20.37 -3.94
C ALA A 143 -14.95 -19.03 -4.06
N VAL A 144 -14.22 -17.91 -4.15
CA VAL A 144 -14.75 -16.54 -4.19
C VAL A 144 -14.78 -16.04 -5.63
N SER A 145 -15.86 -15.35 -6.01
CA SER A 145 -16.00 -14.78 -7.35
C SER A 145 -14.85 -13.83 -7.68
N MET A 146 -14.52 -13.69 -8.97
CA MET A 146 -13.44 -12.76 -9.41
C MET A 146 -13.73 -11.32 -8.97
N GLU A 147 -14.99 -10.90 -9.03
CA GLU A 147 -15.43 -9.59 -8.56
C GLU A 147 -15.24 -9.43 -7.06
N ARG A 148 -15.66 -10.40 -6.25
CA ARG A 148 -15.50 -10.30 -4.79
C ARG A 148 -14.03 -10.37 -4.38
N ARG A 149 -13.20 -11.13 -5.09
CA ARG A 149 -11.73 -11.09 -4.94
C ARG A 149 -11.16 -9.72 -5.24
N TYR A 150 -11.64 -9.07 -6.29
CA TYR A 150 -11.24 -7.70 -6.62
C TYR A 150 -11.65 -6.72 -5.51
N GLN A 151 -12.90 -6.81 -5.03
CA GLN A 151 -13.39 -6.01 -3.90
C GLN A 151 -12.56 -6.22 -2.62
N ARG A 152 -12.14 -7.46 -2.32
CA ARG A 152 -11.22 -7.75 -1.21
C ARG A 152 -9.89 -7.02 -1.36
N ILE A 153 -9.29 -7.00 -2.57
CA ILE A 153 -8.06 -6.23 -2.84
C ILE A 153 -8.31 -4.75 -2.54
N VAL A 154 -9.38 -4.19 -3.08
CA VAL A 154 -9.75 -2.78 -2.89
C VAL A 154 -9.88 -2.44 -1.41
N SER A 155 -10.68 -3.20 -0.66
CA SER A 155 -10.92 -2.94 0.75
C SER A 155 -9.65 -3.05 1.60
N LEU A 156 -8.68 -3.89 1.21
CA LEU A 156 -7.38 -3.97 1.90
C LEU A 156 -6.46 -2.80 1.55
N TYR A 157 -6.52 -2.25 0.34
CA TYR A 157 -5.86 -0.99 0.02
C TYR A 157 -6.47 0.17 0.82
N GLU A 158 -7.80 0.27 0.88
CA GLU A 158 -8.47 1.29 1.69
C GLU A 158 -8.12 1.14 3.19
N TYR A 159 -8.06 -0.10 3.71
CA TYR A 159 -7.57 -0.38 5.08
C TYR A 159 -6.12 0.08 5.31
N MET A 160 -5.24 -0.15 4.34
CA MET A 160 -3.86 0.34 4.39
C MET A 160 -3.79 1.86 4.47
N PHE A 161 -4.60 2.59 3.69
CA PHE A 161 -4.62 4.06 3.71
C PHE A 161 -5.31 4.62 4.95
N HIS A 162 -6.56 4.25 5.17
CA HIS A 162 -7.40 4.82 6.22
C HIS A 162 -7.03 4.36 7.63
N GLY A 163 -6.46 3.16 7.76
CA GLY A 163 -5.97 2.63 9.04
C GLY A 163 -4.46 2.81 9.19
N ILE A 164 -3.69 2.02 8.45
CA ILE A 164 -2.27 1.79 8.78
C ILE A 164 -1.39 3.01 8.48
N PHE A 165 -1.51 3.61 7.30
CA PHE A 165 -0.74 4.80 6.93
C PHE A 165 -1.13 5.99 7.80
N ASN A 166 -2.43 6.19 8.05
CA ASN A 166 -2.89 7.26 8.92
C ASN A 166 -2.45 7.08 10.38
N LEU A 167 -2.44 5.86 10.92
CA LEU A 167 -1.86 5.61 12.24
C LEU A 167 -0.36 5.91 12.26
N SER A 168 0.38 5.44 11.26
CA SER A 168 1.81 5.73 11.15
C SER A 168 2.09 7.22 11.05
N ALA A 169 1.24 7.95 10.31
CA ALA A 169 1.30 9.40 10.17
C ALA A 169 0.93 10.12 11.48
N ALA A 170 -0.04 9.62 12.24
CA ALA A 170 -0.43 10.18 13.54
C ALA A 170 0.69 10.09 14.59
N LEU A 171 1.49 9.02 14.51
CA LEU A 171 2.64 8.77 15.39
C LEU A 171 3.91 9.48 14.90
N ALA A 172 3.92 9.99 13.67
CA ALA A 172 5.10 10.62 13.11
C ALA A 172 5.31 12.04 13.64
N PRO A 173 6.57 12.49 13.72
CA PRO A 173 6.84 13.86 14.10
C PRO A 173 6.25 14.85 13.10
N THR A 174 5.81 16.00 13.58
CA THR A 174 5.31 17.10 12.72
C THR A 174 6.45 17.81 11.99
N THR A 175 7.63 17.86 12.60
CA THR A 175 8.86 18.44 12.05
C THR A 175 10.03 17.54 12.35
N VAL A 176 11.04 17.54 11.47
CA VAL A 176 12.23 16.74 11.74
C VAL A 176 13.06 17.34 12.88
N PRO A 177 13.50 16.51 13.84
CA PRO A 177 14.35 16.98 14.94
C PRO A 177 15.59 17.69 14.43
N SER A 178 15.89 18.86 14.99
CA SER A 178 17.07 19.67 14.61
C SER A 178 18.41 18.98 14.91
N SER A 179 18.39 18.01 15.83
CA SER A 179 19.56 17.21 16.22
C SER A 179 19.29 15.72 15.95
N LEU A 180 19.64 15.27 14.74
CA LEU A 180 19.72 13.84 14.44
C LEU A 180 21.17 13.37 14.62
N PRO A 181 21.39 12.16 15.17
CA PRO A 181 22.71 11.54 15.10
C PRO A 181 23.19 11.48 13.63
N PRO A 182 24.49 11.67 13.36
CA PRO A 182 25.02 11.75 11.98
C PRO A 182 24.63 10.56 11.08
N ASP A 183 24.53 9.36 11.67
CA ASP A 183 24.24 8.12 10.95
C ASP A 183 22.78 7.64 11.13
N ALA A 184 21.93 8.39 11.83
CA ALA A 184 20.53 8.02 12.01
C ALA A 184 19.72 8.31 10.75
N PRO A 185 18.89 7.36 10.27
CA PRO A 185 17.94 7.65 9.20
C PRO A 185 17.02 8.80 9.61
N ARG A 186 16.82 9.76 8.71
CA ARG A 186 15.86 10.84 8.92
C ARG A 186 14.45 10.24 9.06
N PRO A 187 13.71 10.51 10.16
CA PRO A 187 12.32 10.11 10.27
C PRO A 187 11.48 10.87 9.25
N ARG A 188 10.48 10.20 8.67
CA ARG A 188 9.47 10.87 7.86
C ARG A 188 8.57 11.70 8.74
N THR A 189 8.19 12.88 8.28
CA THR A 189 7.13 13.64 8.94
C THR A 189 5.76 13.05 8.62
N ARG A 190 4.75 13.44 9.39
CA ARG A 190 3.35 13.04 9.16
C ARG A 190 2.91 13.16 7.71
N ASP A 191 3.20 14.29 7.06
CA ASP A 191 2.72 14.56 5.69
C ASP A 191 3.59 13.87 4.61
N GLU A 192 4.73 13.29 4.99
CA GLU A 192 5.60 12.51 4.12
C GLU A 192 5.23 11.00 4.08
N LEU A 193 4.38 10.53 5.00
CA LEU A 193 4.02 9.12 5.15
C LEU A 193 2.81 8.73 4.27
N CYS A 194 3.06 7.93 3.25
CA CYS A 194 2.03 7.42 2.34
C CYS A 194 2.41 6.08 1.70
N SER A 195 3.34 5.36 2.33
CA SER A 195 3.93 4.15 1.79
C SER A 195 4.38 3.20 2.91
N GLY A 196 4.74 1.96 2.56
CA GLY A 196 5.22 0.96 3.50
C GLY A 196 6.54 0.29 3.09
N SER A 197 7.23 -0.27 4.08
CA SER A 197 8.39 -1.14 3.90
C SER A 197 7.92 -2.59 4.00
N THR A 198 8.16 -3.41 2.98
CA THR A 198 7.64 -4.79 2.88
C THR A 198 8.79 -5.78 2.81
N ILE A 199 8.80 -6.75 3.72
CA ILE A 199 9.61 -7.97 3.62
C ILE A 199 8.80 -9.00 2.84
N ILE A 200 9.34 -9.52 1.74
CA ILE A 200 8.74 -10.63 1.00
C ILE A 200 9.56 -11.87 1.28
N ASP A 201 8.98 -12.84 1.97
CA ASP A 201 9.65 -14.06 2.36
C ASP A 201 9.26 -15.20 1.41
N LEU A 202 10.25 -15.72 0.70
CA LEU A 202 10.10 -16.81 -0.26
C LEU A 202 10.48 -18.17 0.32
N SER A 203 10.70 -18.26 1.64
CA SER A 203 10.92 -19.54 2.30
C SER A 203 9.69 -20.45 2.16
N SER A 204 9.95 -21.74 1.98
CA SER A 204 8.92 -22.79 1.94
C SER A 204 7.87 -22.65 0.84
N VAL A 205 8.10 -21.80 -0.17
CA VAL A 205 7.23 -21.70 -1.35
C VAL A 205 7.79 -22.52 -2.51
N SER A 206 6.92 -23.19 -3.26
CA SER A 206 7.29 -23.87 -4.50
C SER A 206 7.00 -23.00 -5.73
N LEU A 207 7.72 -23.24 -6.84
CA LEU A 207 7.42 -22.57 -8.11
C LEU A 207 6.00 -22.84 -8.59
N MET A 208 5.48 -24.06 -8.38
CA MET A 208 4.12 -24.44 -8.76
C MET A 208 3.06 -23.68 -7.94
N GLN A 209 3.31 -23.48 -6.64
CA GLN A 209 2.46 -22.66 -5.78
C GLN A 209 2.44 -21.20 -6.23
N LEU A 210 3.62 -20.61 -6.51
CA LEU A 210 3.70 -19.25 -7.06
C LEU A 210 3.01 -19.10 -8.40
N TRP A 211 3.12 -20.11 -9.27
CA TRP A 211 2.42 -20.14 -10.54
C TRP A 211 0.90 -20.12 -10.35
N GLY A 212 0.38 -20.93 -9.42
CA GLY A 212 -1.05 -20.99 -9.09
C GLY A 212 -1.64 -19.65 -8.63
N VAL A 213 -0.85 -18.82 -7.93
CA VAL A 213 -1.29 -17.51 -7.43
C VAL A 213 -0.87 -16.33 -8.33
N LYS A 214 -0.14 -16.59 -9.42
CA LYS A 214 0.44 -15.55 -10.28
C LYS A 214 -0.59 -14.56 -10.82
N SER A 215 -1.73 -15.04 -11.31
CA SER A 215 -2.78 -14.18 -11.88
C SER A 215 -3.35 -13.22 -10.83
N HIS A 216 -3.52 -13.70 -9.61
CA HIS A 216 -3.99 -12.91 -8.49
C HIS A 216 -2.98 -11.83 -8.06
N LEU A 217 -1.69 -12.20 -7.97
CA LEU A 217 -0.61 -11.24 -7.70
C LEU A 217 -0.52 -10.17 -8.79
N GLN A 218 -0.69 -10.56 -10.06
CA GLN A 218 -0.70 -9.63 -11.18
C GLN A 218 -1.90 -8.67 -11.13
N GLN A 219 -3.08 -9.16 -10.76
CA GLN A 219 -4.28 -8.34 -10.57
C GLN A 219 -4.06 -7.28 -9.48
N SER A 220 -3.52 -7.69 -8.33
CA SER A 220 -3.17 -6.77 -7.22
C SER A 220 -2.15 -5.72 -7.66
N SER A 221 -1.08 -6.13 -8.36
CA SER A 221 -0.08 -5.20 -8.90
C SER A 221 -0.68 -4.19 -9.88
N THR A 222 -1.54 -4.66 -10.78
CA THR A 222 -2.19 -3.80 -11.80
C THR A 222 -3.07 -2.74 -11.13
N LEU A 223 -3.90 -3.14 -10.16
CA LEU A 223 -4.73 -2.25 -9.37
C LEU A 223 -3.87 -1.24 -8.59
N GLY A 224 -2.81 -1.70 -7.93
CA GLY A 224 -1.89 -0.85 -7.18
C GLY A 224 -1.24 0.22 -8.05
N THR A 225 -0.73 -0.14 -9.23
CA THR A 225 -0.09 0.81 -10.15
C THR A 225 -1.09 1.78 -10.78
N ALA A 226 -2.31 1.34 -11.07
CA ALA A 226 -3.33 2.17 -11.69
C ALA A 226 -3.90 3.19 -10.69
N TYR A 227 -4.32 2.73 -9.50
CA TYR A 227 -5.20 3.48 -8.60
C TYR A 227 -4.56 3.84 -7.26
N TYR A 228 -3.50 3.15 -6.84
CA TYR A 228 -2.79 3.42 -5.58
C TYR A 228 -1.29 3.67 -5.81
N PRO A 229 -0.92 4.61 -6.70
CA PRO A 229 0.47 4.83 -7.07
C PRO A 229 1.34 5.25 -5.89
N GLU A 230 2.63 4.92 -5.96
CA GLU A 230 3.69 5.38 -5.04
C GLU A 230 3.44 5.02 -3.56
N THR A 231 2.90 3.82 -3.30
CA THR A 231 2.61 3.27 -1.96
C THR A 231 3.65 2.27 -1.44
N LEU A 232 4.56 1.82 -2.30
CA LEU A 232 5.67 0.95 -1.93
C LEU A 232 6.93 1.81 -1.78
N ASP A 233 7.57 1.74 -0.60
CA ASP A 233 8.83 2.46 -0.34
C ASP A 233 10.03 1.54 -0.46
N SER A 234 10.01 0.40 0.23
CA SER A 234 11.11 -0.57 0.25
C SER A 234 10.57 -1.98 0.12
N ILE A 235 11.13 -2.78 -0.79
CA ILE A 235 10.72 -4.17 -1.02
C ILE A 235 11.94 -5.06 -0.78
N LEU A 236 11.95 -5.76 0.36
CA LEU A 236 13.07 -6.56 0.85
C LEU A 236 12.73 -8.05 0.66
N ILE A 237 13.17 -8.64 -0.44
CA ILE A 237 12.92 -10.05 -0.75
C ILE A 237 13.98 -10.90 -0.05
N VAL A 238 13.59 -11.80 0.84
CA VAL A 238 14.48 -12.69 1.61
C VAL A 238 14.22 -14.14 1.27
N ASN A 239 15.17 -15.01 1.63
CA ASN A 239 15.08 -16.45 1.39
C ASN A 239 14.83 -16.79 -0.09
N SER A 240 15.44 -16.01 -0.99
CA SER A 240 15.26 -16.15 -2.44
C SER A 240 15.71 -17.56 -2.91
N PRO A 241 14.79 -18.38 -3.46
CA PRO A 241 15.11 -19.74 -3.89
C PRO A 241 15.89 -19.75 -5.21
N SER A 242 16.52 -20.87 -5.55
CA SER A 242 17.31 -21.01 -6.80
C SER A 242 16.49 -20.77 -8.07
N PHE A 243 15.17 -20.96 -8.02
CA PHE A 243 14.26 -20.68 -9.13
C PHE A 243 13.80 -19.22 -9.24
N PHE A 244 14.18 -18.34 -8.30
CA PHE A 244 13.76 -16.94 -8.28
C PHE A 244 14.01 -16.16 -9.59
N PRO A 245 15.10 -16.38 -10.35
CA PRO A 245 15.26 -15.73 -11.65
C PRO A 245 14.07 -15.94 -12.61
N THR A 246 13.40 -17.10 -12.52
CA THR A 246 12.16 -17.38 -13.27
C THR A 246 11.01 -16.49 -12.81
N VAL A 247 10.84 -16.35 -11.49
CA VAL A 247 9.81 -15.50 -10.88
C VAL A 247 10.06 -14.02 -11.21
N TRP A 248 11.31 -13.58 -11.15
CA TRP A 248 11.71 -12.24 -11.56
C TRP A 248 11.34 -11.96 -13.02
N GLY A 249 11.54 -12.95 -13.89
CA GLY A 249 11.09 -12.94 -15.29
C GLY A 249 9.61 -12.58 -15.45
N TRP A 250 8.75 -13.03 -14.53
CA TRP A 250 7.32 -12.74 -14.55
C TRP A 250 6.99 -11.36 -14.00
N ILE A 251 7.55 -11.00 -12.84
CA ILE A 251 7.09 -9.84 -12.06
C ILE A 251 7.75 -8.53 -12.49
N GLN A 252 8.92 -8.57 -13.11
CA GLN A 252 9.66 -7.34 -13.47
C GLN A 252 8.89 -6.44 -14.44
N GLY A 253 8.03 -7.01 -15.29
CA GLY A 253 7.20 -6.27 -16.24
C GLY A 253 5.96 -5.63 -15.61
N TRP A 254 5.62 -6.00 -14.37
CA TRP A 254 4.48 -5.44 -13.65
C TRP A 254 4.80 -4.10 -13.00
N PHE A 255 6.09 -3.77 -12.87
CA PHE A 255 6.57 -2.61 -12.14
C PHE A 255 7.31 -1.64 -13.07
N ASP A 256 7.09 -0.35 -12.85
CA ASP A 256 7.86 0.70 -13.52
C ASP A 256 9.32 0.72 -13.00
N ALA A 257 10.19 1.50 -13.66
CA ALA A 257 11.61 1.58 -13.28
C ALA A 257 11.83 2.11 -11.85
N ASN A 258 11.01 3.06 -11.38
CA ASN A 258 11.11 3.58 -10.03
C ASN A 258 10.85 2.48 -9.00
N THR A 259 9.76 1.73 -9.17
CA THR A 259 9.40 0.62 -8.27
C THR A 259 10.45 -0.49 -8.27
N ARG A 260 11.05 -0.84 -9.43
CA ARG A 260 12.15 -1.81 -9.49
C ARG A 260 13.39 -1.38 -8.71
N ASN A 261 13.70 -0.08 -8.67
CA ASN A 261 14.81 0.45 -7.87
C ASN A 261 14.58 0.34 -6.35
N LYS A 262 13.36 0.08 -5.90
CA LYS A 262 12.99 -0.13 -4.49
C LYS A 262 13.18 -1.59 -4.04
N ILE A 263 13.43 -2.51 -4.98
CA ILE A 263 13.55 -3.94 -4.72
C ILE A 263 14.99 -4.28 -4.32
N ARG A 264 15.12 -5.07 -3.25
CA ARG A 264 16.37 -5.66 -2.77
C ARG A 264 16.17 -7.17 -2.71
N ILE A 265 17.03 -7.92 -3.39
CA ILE A 265 17.01 -9.38 -3.35
C ILE A 265 18.13 -9.81 -2.40
N LEU A 266 17.73 -10.36 -1.26
CA LEU A 266 18.60 -10.70 -0.15
C LEU A 266 18.68 -12.22 0.03
N GLY A 267 19.71 -12.66 0.74
CA GLY A 267 19.93 -14.05 1.10
C GLY A 267 19.02 -14.53 2.22
N ASN A 268 19.45 -15.59 2.89
CA ASN A 268 18.75 -16.13 4.05
C ASN A 268 19.21 -15.36 5.31
N PRO A 269 18.33 -14.66 6.04
CA PRO A 269 18.70 -13.85 7.20
C PRO A 269 19.24 -14.65 8.39
N GLU A 270 18.92 -15.94 8.52
CA GLU A 270 19.48 -16.80 9.56
C GLU A 270 20.96 -17.10 9.28
N LYS A 271 21.34 -17.27 8.01
CA LYS A 271 22.67 -17.71 7.60
C LYS A 271 23.58 -16.58 7.11
N ASP A 272 23.02 -15.50 6.60
CA ASP A 272 23.75 -14.41 5.97
C ASP A 272 23.75 -13.15 6.83
N ALA A 273 24.90 -12.83 7.41
CA ALA A 273 25.10 -11.63 8.21
C ALA A 273 24.85 -10.33 7.42
N LYS A 274 25.18 -10.31 6.12
CA LYS A 274 24.96 -9.14 5.27
C LYS A 274 23.48 -8.89 5.03
N THR A 275 22.70 -9.96 4.85
CA THR A 275 21.23 -9.86 4.77
C THR A 275 20.67 -9.24 6.05
N ARG A 276 21.12 -9.70 7.23
CA ARG A 276 20.70 -9.10 8.50
C ARG A 276 21.10 -7.63 8.61
N GLU A 277 22.32 -7.29 8.21
CA GLU A 277 22.80 -5.90 8.22
C GLU A 277 21.93 -5.00 7.34
N VAL A 278 21.59 -5.44 6.13
CA VAL A 278 20.70 -4.68 5.24
C VAL A 278 19.30 -4.57 5.84
N LEU A 279 18.69 -5.64 6.34
CA LEU A 279 17.38 -5.56 7.01
C LEU A 279 17.42 -4.59 8.20
N LYS A 280 18.50 -4.68 8.99
CA LYS A 280 18.81 -3.79 10.11
C LYS A 280 19.33 -2.41 9.68
N SER A 281 19.40 -2.05 8.40
CA SER A 281 19.58 -0.64 8.00
C SER A 281 18.22 0.03 7.80
N PHE A 282 17.19 -0.72 7.40
CA PHE A 282 15.82 -0.23 7.20
C PHE A 282 15.00 -0.30 8.50
N ILE A 283 14.98 -1.46 9.17
CA ILE A 283 14.10 -1.75 10.30
C ILE A 283 14.93 -1.97 11.56
N SER A 284 14.59 -1.30 12.66
CA SER A 284 15.32 -1.47 13.93
C SER A 284 15.14 -2.87 14.49
N GLU A 285 16.08 -3.31 15.33
CA GLU A 285 16.13 -4.69 15.81
C GLU A 285 14.86 -5.09 16.57
N GLU A 286 14.35 -4.19 17.41
CA GLU A 286 13.11 -4.33 18.18
C GLU A 286 11.83 -4.31 17.33
N ASN A 287 11.92 -3.84 16.08
CA ASN A 287 10.79 -3.76 15.14
C ASN A 287 10.87 -4.82 14.03
N LEU A 288 11.98 -5.56 13.95
CA LEU A 288 12.19 -6.61 12.96
C LEU A 288 11.82 -7.98 13.58
N PRO A 289 10.94 -8.79 12.95
CA PRO A 289 10.61 -10.13 13.44
C PRO A 289 11.84 -11.00 13.66
N LYS A 290 11.80 -11.86 14.69
CA LYS A 290 12.89 -12.81 14.99
C LYS A 290 13.31 -13.68 13.80
N ALA A 291 12.35 -14.10 12.98
CA ALA A 291 12.61 -14.88 11.76
C ALA A 291 13.55 -14.16 10.76
N TYR A 292 13.69 -12.85 10.88
CA TYR A 292 14.51 -12.01 10.02
C TYR A 292 15.73 -11.42 10.73
N GLY A 293 16.05 -11.91 11.94
CA GLY A 293 17.24 -11.53 12.71
C GLY A 293 17.07 -10.31 13.62
N GLY A 294 15.83 -9.94 13.94
CA GLY A 294 15.52 -8.95 14.99
C GLY A 294 15.06 -9.60 16.30
N THR A 295 14.36 -8.83 17.14
CA THR A 295 13.86 -9.25 18.46
C THR A 295 12.35 -9.16 18.61
N LEU A 296 11.61 -8.71 17.58
CA LEU A 296 10.15 -8.65 17.62
C LEU A 296 9.54 -10.06 17.67
N GLU A 297 8.79 -10.33 18.72
CA GLU A 297 7.94 -11.52 18.88
C GLU A 297 6.68 -11.35 18.02
N TRP A 298 6.79 -11.75 16.76
CA TRP A 298 5.70 -11.71 15.80
C TRP A 298 5.96 -12.70 14.66
N LYS A 299 4.93 -13.41 14.23
CA LYS A 299 4.94 -14.26 13.01
C LYS A 299 3.70 -13.98 12.16
N VAL A 300 3.76 -14.36 10.89
CA VAL A 300 2.63 -14.21 9.96
C VAL A 300 1.41 -14.96 10.51
N GLY A 301 0.28 -14.25 10.57
CA GLY A 301 -0.96 -14.73 11.17
C GLY A 301 -1.22 -14.21 12.58
N ASP A 302 -0.21 -13.67 13.27
CA ASP A 302 -0.40 -12.96 14.53
C ASP A 302 -1.07 -11.60 14.30
N PRO A 303 -1.83 -11.08 15.28
CA PRO A 303 -2.31 -9.70 15.24
C PRO A 303 -1.14 -8.70 15.21
N PRO A 304 -1.39 -7.43 14.82
CA PRO A 304 -0.37 -6.39 14.93
C PRO A 304 0.17 -6.28 16.36
N ASN A 305 1.49 -6.36 16.52
CA ASN A 305 2.16 -6.09 17.78
C ASN A 305 2.45 -4.59 17.81
N PHE A 306 1.71 -3.82 18.62
CA PHE A 306 1.89 -2.37 18.79
C PHE A 306 2.96 -2.04 19.83
N ASP A 307 3.78 -1.02 19.57
CA ASP A 307 4.71 -0.50 20.57
C ASP A 307 3.98 0.43 21.55
N GLU A 308 4.68 0.88 22.60
CA GLU A 308 4.06 1.68 23.65
C GLU A 308 3.54 3.03 23.15
N GLU A 309 4.20 3.63 22.15
CA GLU A 309 3.74 4.85 21.51
C GLU A 309 2.40 4.64 20.80
N ALA A 310 2.29 3.60 19.96
CA ALA A 310 1.05 3.27 19.27
C ALA A 310 -0.06 2.89 20.24
N LYS A 311 0.22 2.07 21.26
CA LYS A 311 -0.76 1.70 22.29
C LYS A 311 -1.29 2.93 23.03
N LYS A 312 -0.39 3.84 23.42
CA LYS A 312 -0.77 5.09 24.09
C LYS A 312 -1.67 5.93 23.20
N TRP A 313 -1.31 6.12 21.93
CA TRP A 313 -2.13 6.88 20.99
C TRP A 313 -3.51 6.25 20.78
N LEU A 314 -3.58 4.93 20.56
CA LEU A 314 -4.84 4.21 20.41
C LEU A 314 -5.72 4.35 21.66
N LYS A 315 -5.14 4.29 22.86
CA LYS A 315 -5.87 4.51 24.10
C LYS A 315 -6.38 5.95 24.23
N GLU A 316 -5.52 6.94 24.05
CA GLU A 316 -5.84 8.34 24.33
C GLU A 316 -6.74 8.98 23.27
N VAL A 317 -6.62 8.55 22.01
CA VAL A 317 -7.34 9.15 20.87
C VAL A 317 -8.54 8.30 20.44
N MET A 318 -8.37 6.97 20.37
CA MET A 318 -9.43 6.07 19.91
C MET A 318 -10.22 5.44 21.06
N GLY A 319 -9.78 5.57 22.32
CA GLY A 319 -10.39 4.89 23.46
C GLY A 319 -10.22 3.37 23.43
N LEU A 320 -9.26 2.86 22.65
CA LEU A 320 -8.99 1.42 22.54
C LEU A 320 -7.95 1.01 23.58
N GLU A 321 -8.34 0.13 24.52
CA GLU A 321 -7.45 -0.37 25.57
C GLU A 321 -7.02 -1.82 25.31
N GLY A 322 -5.76 -2.15 25.63
CA GLY A 322 -5.22 -3.50 25.51
C GLY A 322 -4.80 -3.91 24.09
N GLU A 323 -4.69 -5.22 23.86
CA GLU A 323 -4.36 -5.80 22.54
C GLU A 323 -5.61 -5.89 21.65
N VAL A 324 -6.31 -4.79 21.42
CA VAL A 324 -7.46 -4.79 20.51
C VAL A 324 -6.94 -4.67 19.06
N PRO A 325 -7.09 -5.72 18.23
CA PRO A 325 -6.70 -5.63 16.83
C PRO A 325 -7.57 -4.61 16.09
N LEU A 326 -6.95 -3.85 15.18
CA LEU A 326 -7.65 -3.04 14.18
C LEU A 326 -8.34 -3.98 13.17
N ARG A 327 -9.55 -4.41 13.49
CA ARG A 327 -10.34 -5.36 12.69
C ARG A 327 -11.32 -4.66 11.78
N GLY A 328 -11.55 -5.25 10.60
CA GLY A 328 -12.50 -4.72 9.62
C GLY A 328 -12.13 -3.34 9.09
N PRO A 329 -13.11 -2.60 8.53
CA PRO A 329 -12.92 -1.23 8.10
C PRO A 329 -12.54 -0.31 9.27
N VAL A 330 -11.39 0.35 9.15
CA VAL A 330 -10.84 1.27 10.14
C VAL A 330 -10.56 2.62 9.48
N PHE A 331 -10.99 3.69 10.15
CA PHE A 331 -10.69 5.07 9.76
C PHE A 331 -9.91 5.72 10.89
N ILE A 332 -8.77 6.32 10.57
CA ILE A 332 -7.95 7.08 11.50
C ILE A 332 -7.73 8.46 10.89
N ASP A 333 -8.01 9.52 11.65
CA ASP A 333 -7.61 10.88 11.27
C ASP A 333 -6.19 11.12 11.84
N PRO A 334 -5.16 11.26 10.99
CA PRO A 334 -3.78 11.46 11.46
C PRO A 334 -3.56 12.80 12.18
N TYR A 335 -4.57 13.67 12.21
CA TYR A 335 -4.55 14.95 12.91
C TYR A 335 -5.39 14.94 14.20
N ALA A 336 -6.00 13.81 14.56
CA ALA A 336 -6.80 13.68 15.77
C ALA A 336 -5.95 13.82 17.04
N LYS A 337 -6.54 14.42 18.06
CA LYS A 337 -5.95 14.66 19.38
C LYS A 337 -6.73 13.92 20.48
N PRO A 338 -6.14 13.70 21.66
CA PRO A 338 -6.86 13.14 22.80
C PRO A 338 -8.14 13.91 23.09
N GLY A 339 -9.27 13.20 23.21
CA GLY A 339 -10.60 13.78 23.37
C GLY A 339 -11.40 13.98 22.07
N ASP A 340 -10.80 13.78 20.90
CA ASP A 340 -11.50 13.81 19.60
C ASP A 340 -12.28 12.52 19.29
N SER A 341 -12.36 11.57 20.25
CA SER A 341 -12.89 10.20 20.08
C SER A 341 -14.32 10.12 19.53
N LYS A 342 -15.11 11.19 19.64
CA LYS A 342 -16.45 11.30 19.02
C LYS A 342 -16.43 11.37 17.49
N ARG A 343 -15.29 11.65 16.84
CA ARG A 343 -15.23 11.80 15.38
C ARG A 343 -15.21 10.49 14.60
N LEU A 344 -14.91 9.34 15.20
CA LEU A 344 -14.68 8.11 14.42
C LEU A 344 -15.97 7.37 14.01
N SER A 345 -17.09 7.66 14.68
CA SER A 345 -18.44 7.30 14.23
C SER A 345 -19.11 8.39 13.37
N GLU A 346 -18.53 9.59 13.30
CA GLU A 346 -19.17 10.80 12.76
C GLU A 346 -18.33 11.55 11.70
N VAL A 347 -17.26 10.97 11.13
CA VAL A 347 -16.62 11.54 9.93
C VAL A 347 -17.56 11.34 8.73
N ASP A 348 -18.49 12.30 8.65
CA ASP A 348 -19.37 12.70 7.57
C ASP A 348 -20.18 11.61 6.84
N SER A 349 -21.37 11.40 7.40
CA SER A 349 -22.66 11.15 6.74
C SER A 349 -23.05 12.24 5.71
N GLY A 350 -22.09 12.77 4.95
CA GLY A 350 -22.25 13.84 3.95
C GLY A 350 -23.01 13.45 2.67
N VAL A 351 -23.83 12.39 2.71
CA VAL A 351 -24.96 12.19 1.81
C VAL A 351 -26.12 11.75 2.71
N GLY A 352 -27.06 12.67 2.95
CA GLY A 352 -28.28 12.34 3.66
C GLY A 352 -28.98 11.17 2.98
N LEU A 353 -29.14 10.08 3.73
CA LEU A 353 -30.01 8.97 3.36
C LEU A 353 -30.95 8.74 4.54
N GLU A 354 -32.17 9.24 4.41
CA GLU A 354 -33.29 8.58 5.07
C GLU A 354 -33.34 7.12 4.56
N PRO A 355 -33.69 6.15 5.43
CA PRO A 355 -33.75 4.76 5.04
C PRO A 355 -34.90 4.54 4.06
N SER A 356 -34.61 4.48 2.75
CA SER A 356 -35.58 3.93 1.81
C SER A 356 -35.68 2.43 2.07
N ALA A 357 -36.88 1.99 2.47
CA ALA A 357 -37.22 0.59 2.68
C ALA A 357 -36.77 -0.30 1.50
N PRO A 358 -36.41 -1.57 1.75
CA PRO A 358 -36.00 -2.48 0.70
C PRO A 358 -37.11 -2.63 -0.34
N ALA A 359 -36.79 -2.36 -1.60
CA ALA A 359 -37.69 -2.63 -2.72
C ALA A 359 -38.01 -4.15 -2.75
N PRO A 360 -39.26 -4.54 -3.03
CA PRO A 360 -39.62 -5.94 -3.08
C PRO A 360 -38.90 -6.64 -4.23
N ALA A 361 -38.44 -7.86 -3.96
CA ALA A 361 -37.89 -8.76 -4.96
C ALA A 361 -38.88 -8.90 -6.12
N THR A 362 -38.47 -8.46 -7.31
CA THR A 362 -39.19 -8.73 -8.55
C THR A 362 -38.36 -9.73 -9.34
N ASP A 363 -38.94 -10.92 -9.53
CA ASP A 363 -38.50 -11.89 -10.51
C ASP A 363 -38.55 -11.27 -11.91
N SER A 364 -37.41 -11.18 -12.58
CA SER A 364 -37.38 -11.12 -14.05
C SER A 364 -35.99 -11.46 -14.60
N GLU A 365 -35.95 -12.59 -15.30
CA GLU A 365 -35.13 -12.95 -16.47
C GLU A 365 -33.69 -12.42 -16.60
N GLN A 366 -32.75 -13.37 -16.65
CA GLN A 366 -31.37 -13.20 -17.09
C GLN A 366 -31.28 -12.56 -18.49
N PRO A 367 -30.51 -11.48 -18.68
CA PRO A 367 -29.92 -11.18 -19.97
C PRO A 367 -28.60 -11.96 -20.12
N LYS A 368 -28.48 -12.61 -21.28
CA LYS A 368 -27.32 -13.38 -21.72
C LYS A 368 -26.04 -12.52 -21.77
N SER A 369 -24.95 -13.12 -21.26
CA SER A 369 -23.56 -13.02 -21.71
C SER A 369 -23.09 -11.70 -22.35
N ALA A 370 -22.42 -10.87 -21.55
CA ALA A 370 -21.43 -9.90 -22.01
C ALA A 370 -20.27 -9.85 -20.99
N ALA A 371 -19.65 -11.01 -20.73
CA ALA A 371 -18.45 -11.12 -19.91
C ALA A 371 -17.21 -11.23 -20.79
N GLU A 372 -16.93 -10.18 -21.58
CA GLU A 372 -15.69 -10.13 -22.37
C GLU A 372 -15.25 -8.69 -22.67
N THR A 373 -15.24 -7.80 -21.67
CA THR A 373 -14.51 -6.52 -21.77
C THR A 373 -14.16 -5.95 -20.39
N LEU A 374 -13.22 -6.55 -19.66
CA LEU A 374 -12.67 -5.97 -18.42
C LEU A 374 -11.13 -5.96 -18.38
N LEU A 375 -10.48 -5.98 -19.55
CA LEU A 375 -9.04 -5.77 -19.67
C LEU A 375 -8.78 -4.64 -20.69
N PRO A 376 -8.00 -3.60 -20.37
CA PRO A 376 -7.48 -2.72 -21.40
C PRO A 376 -6.54 -3.53 -22.30
N ALA A 377 -6.83 -3.56 -23.60
CA ALA A 377 -5.99 -4.19 -24.60
C ALA A 377 -4.57 -3.58 -24.56
N THR A 378 -3.56 -4.44 -24.44
CA THR A 378 -2.17 -4.06 -24.58
C THR A 378 -1.92 -3.70 -26.05
N PRO A 379 -1.35 -2.53 -26.41
CA PRO A 379 -0.93 -2.31 -27.79
C PRO A 379 0.26 -3.22 -28.09
N ALA A 380 0.15 -4.02 -29.15
CA ALA A 380 1.23 -4.84 -29.65
C ALA A 380 2.42 -3.96 -30.11
N PRO A 381 3.68 -4.36 -29.87
CA PRO A 381 4.83 -3.65 -30.41
C PRO A 381 4.83 -3.77 -31.93
N GLN A 382 4.76 -2.63 -32.62
CA GLN A 382 5.03 -2.56 -34.05
C GLN A 382 6.50 -2.98 -34.28
N ALA A 383 6.68 -4.07 -35.03
CA ALA A 383 7.98 -4.43 -35.56
C ALA A 383 8.39 -3.36 -36.59
N ALA A 384 9.45 -2.61 -36.28
CA ALA A 384 10.14 -1.81 -37.27
C ALA A 384 11.05 -2.76 -38.08
N THR A 385 10.66 -3.01 -39.32
CA THR A 385 11.54 -3.51 -40.38
C THR A 385 12.52 -2.40 -40.78
N ALA A 386 13.81 -2.63 -40.54
CA ALA A 386 14.94 -2.27 -41.42
C ALA A 386 16.22 -2.87 -40.83
#